data_AF-A0A7R9LWX9-F1
#
_entry.id   AF-A0A7R9LWX9-F1
#
_cell.length_a   1.000
_cell.length_b   1.000
_cell.length_c   1.000
_cell.angle_alpha   90.00
_cell.angle_beta   90.00
_cell.angle_gamma   90.00
#
_symmetry.space_group_name_H-M   'P 1'
#
loop_
_entity.id
_entity.type
_entity.pdbx_description
1 polymer ?
#
loop_
_entity_poly.entity_id
_entity_poly.type
_entity_poly.pdbx_seq_one_letter_code
_entity_poly.pdbx_strand_id
1 'polypeptide(L)'
;MWDDIAILGRYLLMLSFNNCLDVANHLPYLFHIVTLLVHTGPMSLRASIHGLVINIIHSLCTCTKPSFSGETQRLLRLSLDEFSLPKFYLLFGISKVKSAAVTAFRSTATGSHGRHFCIDRHHYLPQDRSFNQSIGEHQERIPLASLEVITDALLEIMEACMKNIPNCDWLQQWIELSKSFAFRYNPALQPRAIIVFGCISKTTIDQEVKQLLRILVKALESFQDLQLIEAIIMGLTRLQPLLAPES
;
A
#
# COMPACT_ATOMS: atom_id res chain seq x y z
N MET A 1 2.83 -8.83 16.37
CA MET A 1 2.78 -7.60 15.55
C MET A 1 2.46 -7.88 14.09
N TRP A 2 3.36 -8.49 13.29
CA TRP A 2 3.03 -8.77 11.88
C TRP A 2 1.85 -9.71 11.69
N ASP A 3 1.68 -10.69 12.59
CA ASP A 3 0.52 -11.58 12.58
C ASP A 3 -0.79 -10.82 12.82
N ASP A 4 -0.80 -9.89 13.78
CA ASP A 4 -1.97 -9.05 14.08
C ASP A 4 -2.32 -8.16 12.89
N ILE A 5 -1.31 -7.52 12.28
CA ILE A 5 -1.49 -6.71 11.07
C ILE A 5 -2.00 -7.59 9.90
N ALA A 6 -1.50 -8.81 9.75
CA ALA A 6 -1.97 -9.75 8.73
C ALA A 6 -3.42 -10.20 8.98
N ILE A 7 -3.83 -10.37 10.24
CA ILE A 7 -5.22 -10.67 10.60
C ILE A 7 -6.13 -9.49 10.26
N LEU A 8 -5.76 -8.28 10.67
CA LEU A 8 -6.51 -7.05 10.38
C LEU A 8 -6.58 -6.79 8.87
N GLY A 9 -5.48 -7.00 8.14
CA GLY A 9 -5.44 -6.89 6.68
C GLY A 9 -6.39 -7.87 5.98
N ARG A 10 -6.45 -9.12 6.45
CA ARG A 10 -7.43 -10.11 5.96
C ARG A 10 -8.87 -9.74 6.32
N TYR A 11 -9.08 -9.14 7.48
CA TYR A 11 -10.40 -8.66 7.89
C TYR A 11 -10.87 -7.53 6.98
N LEU A 12 -10.02 -6.54 6.71
CA LEU A 12 -10.28 -5.48 5.72
C LEU A 12 -10.54 -6.06 4.33
N LEU A 13 -9.73 -7.03 3.88
CA LEU A 13 -9.97 -7.73 2.62
C LEU A 13 -11.37 -8.36 2.59
N MET A 14 -11.76 -9.09 3.63
CA MET A 14 -13.08 -9.74 3.69
C MET A 14 -14.22 -8.71 3.69
N LEU A 15 -14.11 -7.63 4.47
CA LEU A 15 -15.11 -6.56 4.52
C LEU A 15 -15.18 -5.74 3.24
N SER A 16 -14.09 -5.63 2.49
CA SER A 16 -14.11 -4.91 1.20
C SER A 16 -14.92 -5.64 0.13
N PHE A 17 -15.15 -6.94 0.29
CA PHE A 17 -16.03 -7.69 -0.60
C PHE A 17 -17.47 -7.15 -0.50
N ASN A 18 -18.15 -7.00 -1.64
CA ASN A 18 -19.47 -6.37 -1.72
C ASN A 18 -19.56 -4.97 -1.09
N ASN A 19 -18.45 -4.23 -1.00
CA ASN A 19 -18.40 -2.86 -0.51
C ASN A 19 -18.90 -2.68 0.95
N CYS A 20 -18.72 -3.68 1.84
CA CYS A 20 -19.13 -3.53 3.24
C CYS A 20 -18.29 -2.52 4.05
N LEU A 21 -17.18 -2.04 3.48
CA LEU A 21 -16.38 -0.94 4.03
C LEU A 21 -16.94 0.45 3.71
N ASP A 22 -17.98 0.55 2.89
CA ASP A 22 -18.44 1.83 2.35
C ASP A 22 -17.26 2.61 1.75
N VAL A 23 -16.67 2.00 0.71
CA VAL A 23 -15.39 2.40 0.11
C VAL A 23 -15.38 3.86 -0.29
N ALA A 24 -16.50 4.39 -0.80
CA ALA A 24 -16.60 5.81 -1.15
C ALA A 24 -16.36 6.70 0.07
N ASN A 25 -17.04 6.45 1.19
CA ASN A 25 -16.90 7.30 2.38
C ASN A 25 -15.56 7.13 3.10
N HIS A 26 -14.82 6.05 2.85
CA HIS A 26 -13.55 5.76 3.54
C HIS A 26 -12.32 5.71 2.61
N LEU A 27 -12.45 6.11 1.35
CA LEU A 27 -11.39 5.94 0.35
C LEU A 27 -10.02 6.51 0.77
N PRO A 28 -9.94 7.73 1.35
CA PRO A 28 -8.65 8.29 1.80
C PRO A 28 -7.94 7.40 2.83
N TYR A 29 -8.69 6.88 3.80
CA TYR A 29 -8.15 6.01 4.85
C TYR A 29 -7.72 4.66 4.29
N LEU A 30 -8.50 4.09 3.36
CA LEU A 30 -8.18 2.84 2.71
C LEU A 30 -6.90 2.95 1.87
N PHE A 31 -6.78 4.00 1.06
CA PHE A 31 -5.56 4.25 0.28
C PHE A 31 -4.36 4.54 1.16
N HIS A 32 -4.54 5.27 2.26
CA HIS A 32 -3.47 5.47 3.25
C HIS A 32 -3.00 4.16 3.89
N ILE A 33 -3.92 3.28 4.31
CA ILE A 33 -3.57 1.95 4.85
C ILE A 33 -2.84 1.11 3.80
N VAL A 34 -3.34 1.09 2.56
CA VAL A 34 -2.72 0.36 1.44
C VAL A 34 -1.29 0.85 1.23
N THR A 35 -1.05 2.15 1.06
CA THR A 35 0.29 2.67 0.77
C THR A 35 1.26 2.48 1.93
N LEU A 36 0.78 2.50 3.18
CA LEU A 36 1.62 2.16 4.32
C LEU A 36 2.00 0.68 4.38
N LEU A 37 1.20 -0.25 3.84
CA LEU A 37 1.41 -1.69 3.98
C LEU A 37 1.88 -2.42 2.72
N VAL A 38 1.83 -1.80 1.54
CA VAL A 38 2.33 -2.36 0.27
C VAL A 38 3.76 -2.92 0.40
N HIS A 39 4.01 -4.12 -0.11
CA HIS A 39 5.34 -4.76 -0.08
C HIS A 39 5.89 -5.02 1.34
N THR A 40 5.08 -4.87 2.40
CA THR A 40 5.53 -5.11 3.79
C THR A 40 5.02 -6.42 4.36
N GLY A 41 5.74 -6.93 5.36
CA GLY A 41 5.33 -8.11 6.11
C GLY A 41 5.33 -9.42 5.30
N PRO A 42 4.66 -10.47 5.80
CA PRO A 42 4.63 -11.78 5.18
C PRO A 42 3.85 -11.77 3.86
N MET A 43 4.12 -12.75 2.99
CA MET A 43 3.50 -12.84 1.66
C MET A 43 1.97 -12.90 1.71
N SER A 44 1.38 -13.46 2.76
CA SER A 44 -0.07 -13.45 2.99
C SER A 44 -0.62 -12.04 3.23
N LEU A 45 0.09 -11.18 3.98
CA LEU A 45 -0.29 -9.78 4.15
C LEU A 45 -0.16 -9.04 2.82
N ARG A 46 0.97 -9.18 2.12
CA ARG A 46 1.20 -8.56 0.80
C ARG A 46 0.08 -8.90 -0.20
N ALA A 47 -0.28 -10.18 -0.29
CA ALA A 47 -1.40 -10.66 -1.09
C ALA A 47 -2.76 -10.12 -0.61
N SER A 48 -2.95 -9.96 0.71
CA SER A 48 -4.18 -9.39 1.26
C SER A 48 -4.34 -7.92 0.89
N ILE A 49 -3.26 -7.14 0.97
CA ILE A 49 -3.26 -5.71 0.59
C ILE A 49 -3.50 -5.54 -0.92
N HIS A 50 -2.91 -6.40 -1.75
CA HIS A 50 -3.22 -6.42 -3.18
C HIS A 50 -4.70 -6.72 -3.45
N GLY A 51 -5.25 -7.78 -2.84
CA GLY A 51 -6.66 -8.12 -2.96
C GLY A 51 -7.59 -7.02 -2.46
N LEU A 52 -7.19 -6.29 -1.41
CA LEU A 52 -7.94 -5.15 -0.89
C LEU A 52 -8.04 -4.03 -1.94
N VAL A 53 -6.95 -3.73 -2.65
CA VAL A 53 -6.96 -2.74 -3.74
C VAL A 53 -7.89 -3.16 -4.87
N ILE A 54 -7.84 -4.44 -5.29
CA ILE A 54 -8.75 -4.99 -6.29
C ILE A 54 -10.21 -4.81 -5.85
N ASN A 55 -10.54 -5.16 -4.61
CA ASN A 55 -11.89 -5.01 -4.08
C ASN A 55 -12.34 -3.55 -3.97
N ILE A 56 -11.44 -2.63 -3.61
CA ILE A 56 -11.71 -1.19 -3.57
C ILE A 56 -12.06 -0.68 -4.98
N ILE A 57 -11.21 -0.96 -5.98
CA ILE A 57 -11.42 -0.51 -7.37
C ILE A 57 -12.72 -1.13 -7.91
N HIS A 58 -12.94 -2.41 -7.69
CA HIS A 58 -14.17 -3.08 -8.11
C HIS A 58 -15.42 -2.48 -7.43
N SER A 59 -15.34 -2.13 -6.15
CA SER A 59 -16.43 -1.44 -5.44
C SER A 59 -16.73 -0.07 -6.05
N LEU A 60 -15.71 0.68 -6.45
CA LEU A 60 -15.88 1.95 -7.19
C LEU A 60 -16.47 1.73 -8.60
N CYS A 61 -16.09 0.66 -9.31
CA CYS A 61 -16.70 0.31 -10.60
C CYS A 61 -18.20 0.01 -10.47
N THR A 62 -18.59 -0.67 -9.40
CA THR A 62 -19.93 -1.21 -9.21
C THR A 62 -20.83 -0.36 -8.31
N CYS A 63 -20.31 0.72 -7.72
CA CYS A 63 -21.11 1.58 -6.87
C CYS A 63 -22.17 2.31 -7.69
N THR A 64 -23.39 2.35 -7.15
CA THR A 64 -24.48 3.16 -7.71
C THR A 64 -24.54 4.56 -7.10
N LYS A 65 -23.86 4.77 -5.97
CA LYS A 65 -23.72 6.05 -5.26
C LYS A 65 -22.30 6.11 -4.66
N PRO A 66 -21.48 7.12 -4.99
CA PRO A 66 -21.71 8.16 -5.99
C PRO A 66 -21.81 7.60 -7.43
N SER A 67 -22.37 8.39 -8.35
CA SER A 67 -22.45 8.00 -9.77
C SER A 67 -21.25 8.56 -10.51
N PHE A 68 -20.42 7.69 -11.08
CA PHE A 68 -19.26 8.08 -11.87
C PHE A 68 -19.61 8.25 -13.35
N SER A 69 -18.94 9.19 -14.03
CA SER A 69 -19.11 9.38 -15.48
C SER A 69 -18.60 8.17 -16.27
N GLY A 70 -19.00 8.06 -17.54
CA GLY A 70 -18.52 6.99 -18.42
C GLY A 70 -17.00 6.94 -18.58
N GLU A 71 -16.35 8.11 -18.53
CA GLU A 71 -14.88 8.25 -18.57
C GLU A 71 -14.23 7.71 -17.28
N THR A 72 -14.70 8.15 -16.11
CA THR A 72 -14.20 7.66 -14.81
C THR A 72 -14.43 6.15 -14.67
N GLN A 73 -15.60 5.65 -15.09
CA GLN A 73 -15.92 4.23 -15.13
C GLN A 73 -14.98 3.43 -16.06
N ARG A 74 -14.59 4.01 -17.20
CA ARG A 74 -13.60 3.39 -18.09
C ARG A 74 -12.22 3.36 -17.44
N LEU A 75 -11.79 4.44 -16.79
CA LEU A 75 -10.52 4.51 -16.08
C LEU A 75 -10.46 3.46 -14.96
N LEU A 76 -11.50 3.36 -14.13
CA LEU A 76 -11.58 2.37 -13.05
C LEU A 76 -11.46 0.92 -13.57
N ARG A 77 -12.11 0.60 -14.70
CA ARG A 77 -11.97 -0.71 -15.35
C ARG A 77 -10.55 -0.98 -15.86
N LEU A 78 -9.93 0.02 -16.49
CA LEU A 78 -8.53 -0.10 -16.95
C LEU A 78 -7.57 -0.27 -15.77
N SER A 79 -7.79 0.45 -14.66
CA SER A 79 -7.02 0.27 -13.43
C SER A 79 -7.20 -1.14 -12.85
N LEU A 80 -8.43 -1.68 -12.85
CA LEU A 80 -8.69 -3.04 -12.38
C LEU A 80 -7.91 -4.09 -13.20
N ASP A 81 -7.91 -3.94 -14.52
CA ASP A 81 -7.13 -4.79 -15.42
C ASP A 81 -5.63 -4.64 -15.17
N GLU A 82 -5.15 -3.41 -15.00
CA GLU A 82 -3.74 -3.12 -14.76
C GLU A 82 -3.24 -3.72 -13.44
N PHE A 83 -3.96 -3.54 -12.34
CA PHE A 83 -3.61 -4.11 -11.04
C PHE A 83 -3.67 -5.65 -11.02
N SER A 84 -4.31 -6.27 -12.02
CA SER A 84 -4.34 -7.72 -12.21
C SER A 84 -3.16 -8.25 -13.03
N LEU A 85 -2.33 -7.37 -13.62
CA LEU A 85 -1.17 -7.78 -14.40
C LEU A 85 -0.03 -8.30 -13.50
N PRO A 86 0.79 -9.27 -13.98
CA PRO A 86 1.90 -9.82 -13.22
C PRO A 86 2.91 -8.77 -12.73
N LYS A 87 3.11 -7.68 -13.47
CA LYS A 87 3.97 -6.56 -13.06
C LYS A 87 3.51 -5.96 -11.73
N PHE A 88 2.20 -5.82 -11.52
CA PHE A 88 1.65 -5.26 -10.29
C PHE A 88 1.80 -6.23 -9.11
N TYR A 89 1.73 -7.54 -9.33
CA TYR A 89 2.03 -8.49 -8.25
C TYR A 89 3.45 -8.30 -7.72
N LEU A 90 4.43 -8.06 -8.61
CA LEU A 90 5.81 -7.78 -8.21
C LEU A 90 5.94 -6.47 -7.43
N LEU A 91 5.22 -5.41 -7.79
CA LEU A 91 5.21 -4.15 -7.03
C LEU A 91 4.72 -4.36 -5.59
N PHE A 92 3.74 -5.25 -5.39
CA PHE A 92 3.26 -5.65 -4.06
C PHE A 92 4.18 -6.65 -3.34
N GLY A 93 5.27 -7.11 -3.98
CA GLY A 93 6.19 -8.11 -3.41
C GLY A 93 5.62 -9.52 -3.41
N ILE A 94 4.70 -9.80 -4.33
CA ILE A 94 4.08 -11.09 -4.55
C ILE A 94 4.82 -11.77 -5.72
N SER A 95 5.60 -12.79 -5.40
CA SER A 95 6.33 -13.57 -6.40
C SER A 95 6.07 -15.06 -6.23
N LYS A 96 6.14 -15.83 -7.33
CA LYS A 96 6.10 -17.29 -7.33
C LYS A 96 4.85 -17.93 -6.69
N VAL A 97 3.67 -17.30 -6.83
CA VAL A 97 2.40 -17.86 -6.33
C VAL A 97 1.50 -18.33 -7.47
N LYS A 98 0.84 -19.49 -7.29
CA LYS A 98 -0.18 -19.99 -8.22
C LYS A 98 -1.45 -19.11 -8.21
N SER A 99 -1.76 -18.53 -7.05
CA SER A 99 -2.89 -17.61 -6.87
C SER A 99 -2.63 -16.67 -5.69
N ALA A 100 -2.73 -15.36 -5.94
CA ALA A 100 -2.63 -14.34 -4.89
C ALA A 100 -3.76 -14.49 -3.87
N ALA A 101 -5.00 -14.76 -4.32
CA ALA A 101 -6.15 -14.97 -3.44
C ALA A 101 -5.93 -16.16 -2.48
N VAL A 102 -5.44 -17.30 -2.98
CA VAL A 102 -5.14 -18.45 -2.10
C VAL A 102 -4.02 -18.11 -1.12
N THR A 103 -3.03 -17.32 -1.54
CA THR A 103 -1.91 -16.91 -0.69
C THR A 103 -2.34 -15.97 0.43
N ALA A 104 -3.30 -15.08 0.18
CA ALA A 104 -3.84 -14.18 1.19
C ALA A 104 -4.42 -14.93 2.41
N PHE A 105 -5.06 -16.09 2.17
CA PHE A 105 -5.66 -16.92 3.22
C PHE A 105 -4.76 -18.02 3.78
N ARG A 106 -3.53 -18.17 3.27
CA ARG A 106 -2.57 -19.12 3.84
C ARG A 106 -2.05 -18.61 5.18
N SER A 107 -2.42 -19.30 6.27
CA SER A 107 -1.88 -19.04 7.60
C SER A 107 -0.41 -19.50 7.65
N THR A 108 0.48 -18.63 8.12
CA THR A 108 1.86 -18.96 8.50
C THR A 108 1.85 -19.71 9.84
N ALA A 109 1.26 -20.90 9.87
CA ALA A 109 1.33 -21.77 11.03
C ALA A 109 2.62 -22.60 10.99
N THR A 110 3.76 -21.95 11.24
CA THR A 110 5.02 -22.66 11.48
C THR A 110 5.75 -22.02 12.65
N GLY A 111 5.55 -22.60 13.85
CA GLY A 111 6.48 -22.44 14.97
C GLY A 111 5.91 -22.03 16.31
N SER A 112 5.01 -22.83 16.91
CA SER A 112 5.06 -23.23 18.34
C SER A 112 3.69 -23.69 18.88
N HIS A 113 3.64 -24.95 19.32
CA HIS A 113 2.64 -25.56 20.21
C HIS A 113 1.20 -25.69 19.70
N GLY A 114 0.89 -26.88 19.19
CA GLY A 114 -0.49 -27.35 19.08
C GLY A 114 -0.66 -28.46 18.05
N ARG A 115 -0.51 -29.73 18.48
CA ARG A 115 -1.05 -30.87 17.76
C ARG A 115 -2.57 -30.71 17.72
N HIS A 116 -3.11 -30.17 16.63
CA HIS A 116 -4.52 -30.35 16.30
C HIS A 116 -4.63 -31.45 15.24
N PHE A 117 -5.32 -32.51 15.63
CA PHE A 117 -5.52 -33.73 14.88
C PHE A 117 -6.56 -33.46 13.77
N CYS A 118 -6.10 -33.18 12.55
CA CYS A 118 -6.98 -33.18 11.38
C CYS A 118 -7.07 -34.61 10.86
N ILE A 119 -8.18 -35.30 11.12
CA ILE A 119 -8.54 -36.50 10.37
C ILE A 119 -9.06 -36.01 9.02
N ASP A 120 -8.23 -36.07 7.98
CA ASP A 120 -8.76 -36.18 6.62
C ASP A 120 -8.03 -37.31 5.88
N ARG A 121 -8.85 -38.30 5.52
CA ARG A 121 -8.48 -39.56 4.90
C ARG A 121 -8.50 -39.37 3.38
N HIS A 122 -7.45 -39.83 2.71
CA HIS A 122 -7.31 -40.08 1.26
C HIS A 122 -6.99 -38.90 0.32
N HIS A 123 -5.70 -38.64 0.10
CA HIS A 123 -5.09 -38.86 -1.22
C HIS A 123 -3.55 -38.92 -1.11
N TYR A 124 -2.97 -40.03 -1.54
CA TYR A 124 -1.52 -40.22 -1.65
C TYR A 124 -1.01 -39.43 -2.87
N LEU A 125 -0.22 -38.39 -2.64
CA LEU A 125 0.69 -37.81 -3.64
C LEU A 125 2.06 -37.56 -2.98
N PRO A 126 3.18 -37.77 -3.69
CA PRO A 126 4.49 -37.88 -3.07
C PRO A 126 5.01 -36.55 -2.56
N GLN A 127 5.39 -36.57 -1.29
CA GLN A 127 6.31 -35.74 -0.55
C GLN A 127 7.32 -34.90 -1.38
N ASP A 128 6.94 -33.66 -1.72
CA ASP A 128 7.89 -32.61 -2.07
C ASP A 128 8.58 -32.08 -0.80
N ARG A 129 9.65 -32.78 -0.41
CA ARG A 129 10.69 -32.29 0.51
C ARG A 129 11.48 -31.18 -0.18
N SER A 130 11.02 -29.94 -0.11
CA SER A 130 11.84 -28.79 -0.54
C SER A 130 11.25 -27.43 -0.15
N PHE A 131 11.08 -27.12 1.14
CA PHE A 131 10.95 -25.71 1.56
C PHE A 131 11.54 -25.43 2.95
N ASN A 132 12.61 -26.13 3.32
CA ASN A 132 13.59 -25.58 4.26
C ASN A 132 14.63 -24.83 3.43
N GLN A 133 14.26 -23.66 2.93
CA GLN A 133 15.26 -22.71 2.46
C GLN A 133 15.51 -21.73 3.61
N SER A 134 16.65 -21.94 4.26
CA SER A 134 17.41 -20.89 4.92
C SER A 134 17.48 -19.67 4.00
N ILE A 135 16.67 -18.65 4.29
CA ILE A 135 16.90 -17.31 3.75
C ILE A 135 17.33 -16.49 4.96
N GLY A 136 18.64 -16.46 5.17
CA GLY A 136 19.24 -15.43 6.00
C GLY A 136 18.86 -14.06 5.41
N GLU A 137 18.53 -13.13 6.29
CA GLU A 137 19.15 -11.81 6.39
C GLU A 137 19.58 -11.09 5.09
N HIS A 138 18.83 -11.25 4.02
CA HIS A 138 18.64 -10.18 3.07
C HIS A 138 17.27 -9.61 3.39
N GLN A 139 17.28 -8.56 4.23
CA GLN A 139 16.27 -7.52 4.17
C GLN A 139 15.99 -7.29 2.68
N GLU A 140 14.88 -7.83 2.18
CA GLU A 140 14.31 -7.38 0.91
C GLU A 140 14.10 -5.89 1.13
N ARG A 141 15.08 -5.07 0.70
CA ARG A 141 14.97 -3.61 0.74
C ARG A 141 13.71 -3.33 -0.06
N ILE A 142 12.66 -2.92 0.65
CA ILE A 142 11.37 -2.61 0.07
C ILE A 142 11.65 -1.55 -1.00
N PRO A 143 11.44 -1.83 -2.30
CA PRO A 143 11.76 -0.85 -3.32
C PRO A 143 10.80 0.33 -3.13
N LEU A 144 11.33 1.45 -2.65
CA LEU A 144 10.57 2.68 -2.45
C LEU A 144 9.96 3.18 -3.78
N ALA A 145 10.60 2.84 -4.90
CA ALA A 145 10.07 3.01 -6.24
C ALA A 145 8.75 2.25 -6.50
N SER A 146 8.55 1.05 -5.94
CA SER A 146 7.28 0.34 -6.09
C SER A 146 6.14 1.04 -5.35
N LEU A 147 6.43 1.64 -4.20
CA LEU A 147 5.47 2.46 -3.45
C LEU A 147 5.09 3.71 -4.23
N GLU A 148 6.06 4.39 -4.85
CA GLU A 148 5.81 5.55 -5.70
C GLU A 148 4.87 5.22 -6.87
N VAL A 149 5.17 4.16 -7.64
CA VAL A 149 4.33 3.73 -8.77
C VAL A 149 2.90 3.40 -8.33
N ILE A 150 2.74 2.67 -7.22
CA ILE A 150 1.41 2.34 -6.70
C ILE A 150 0.69 3.60 -6.20
N THR A 151 1.40 4.52 -5.55
CA THR A 151 0.80 5.77 -5.06
C THR A 151 0.31 6.64 -6.20
N ASP A 152 1.10 6.78 -7.27
CA ASP A 152 0.72 7.56 -8.46
C ASP A 152 -0.55 6.95 -9.13
N ALA A 153 -0.62 5.62 -9.26
CA ALA A 153 -1.80 4.94 -9.80
C ALA A 153 -3.05 5.13 -8.92
N LEU A 154 -2.90 5.05 -7.60
CA LEU A 154 -4.02 5.28 -6.66
C LEU A 154 -4.46 6.76 -6.66
N LEU A 155 -3.53 7.70 -6.81
CA LEU A 155 -3.83 9.13 -6.95
C LEU A 155 -4.65 9.40 -8.19
N GLU A 156 -4.28 8.83 -9.34
CA GLU A 156 -5.05 8.97 -10.59
C GLU A 156 -6.51 8.49 -10.43
N ILE A 157 -6.69 7.33 -9.79
CA ILE A 157 -8.02 6.78 -9.48
C ILE A 157 -8.82 7.73 -8.59
N MET A 158 -8.21 8.23 -7.51
CA MET A 158 -8.86 9.14 -6.58
C MET A 158 -9.30 10.43 -7.28
N GLU A 159 -8.39 11.07 -8.03
CA GLU A 159 -8.66 12.31 -8.75
C GLU A 159 -9.75 12.15 -9.81
N ALA A 160 -9.77 11.02 -10.53
CA ALA A 160 -10.83 10.71 -11.47
C ALA A 160 -12.20 10.59 -10.79
N CYS A 161 -12.26 9.90 -9.64
CA CYS A 161 -13.49 9.75 -8.87
C CYS A 161 -13.98 11.08 -8.28
N MET A 162 -13.07 11.88 -7.74
CA MET A 162 -13.38 13.17 -7.10
C MET A 162 -14.10 14.14 -8.05
N LYS A 163 -13.78 14.12 -9.35
CA LYS A 163 -14.46 14.96 -10.36
C LYS A 163 -15.97 14.74 -10.43
N ASN A 164 -16.46 13.58 -9.97
CA ASN A 164 -17.89 13.24 -10.00
C ASN A 164 -18.58 13.46 -8.65
N ILE A 165 -17.87 13.92 -7.63
CA ILE A 165 -18.38 14.07 -6.27
C ILE A 165 -18.28 15.54 -5.86
N PRO A 166 -19.41 16.24 -5.63
CA PRO A 166 -19.37 17.65 -5.24
C PRO A 166 -18.75 17.82 -3.85
N ASN A 167 -17.92 18.86 -3.69
CA ASN A 167 -17.23 19.17 -2.42
C ASN A 167 -16.41 18.01 -1.84
N CYS A 168 -15.86 17.16 -2.70
CA CYS A 168 -15.06 16.01 -2.29
C CYS A 168 -13.70 16.45 -1.74
N ASP A 169 -13.40 16.08 -0.50
CA ASP A 169 -12.18 16.42 0.23
C ASP A 169 -11.20 15.24 0.36
N TRP A 170 -11.45 14.15 -0.35
CA TRP A 170 -10.69 12.90 -0.24
C TRP A 170 -9.18 13.06 -0.35
N LEU A 171 -8.70 13.81 -1.35
CA LEU A 171 -7.27 14.05 -1.54
C LEU A 171 -6.69 14.86 -0.38
N GLN A 172 -7.42 15.87 0.11
CA GLN A 172 -6.98 16.67 1.25
C GLN A 172 -6.83 15.81 2.52
N GLN A 173 -7.81 14.95 2.80
CA GLN A 173 -7.73 14.01 3.92
C GLN A 173 -6.53 13.07 3.78
N TRP A 174 -6.27 12.56 2.58
CA TRP A 174 -5.14 11.66 2.34
C TRP A 174 -3.77 12.36 2.49
N ILE A 175 -3.67 13.61 2.03
CA ILE A 175 -2.50 14.48 2.24
C ILE A 175 -2.26 14.67 3.75
N GLU A 176 -3.28 15.02 4.52
CA GLU A 176 -3.16 15.27 5.96
C GLU A 176 -2.72 14.03 6.74
N LEU A 177 -3.30 12.87 6.42
CA LEU A 177 -2.88 11.58 6.99
C LEU A 177 -1.40 11.33 6.68
N SER A 178 -1.00 11.42 5.41
CA SER A 178 0.36 11.14 4.97
C SER A 178 1.38 12.11 5.58
N LYS A 179 1.04 13.41 5.61
CA LYS A 179 1.82 14.46 6.25
C LYS A 179 2.04 14.21 7.73
N SER A 180 0.98 13.80 8.46
CA SER A 180 1.08 13.52 9.89
C SER A 180 2.05 12.38 10.23
N PHE A 181 2.15 11.37 9.36
CA PHE A 181 3.10 10.26 9.49
C PHE A 181 4.49 10.61 8.97
N ALA A 182 4.61 11.45 7.95
CA ALA A 182 5.90 11.90 7.41
C ALA A 182 6.70 12.72 8.43
N PHE A 183 6.02 13.52 9.25
CA PHE A 183 6.64 14.41 10.24
C PHE A 183 6.63 13.89 11.67
N ARG A 184 6.12 12.67 11.90
CA ARG A 184 6.22 11.98 13.19
C ARG A 184 7.31 10.91 13.10
N TYR A 185 8.22 10.92 14.06
CA TYR A 185 9.28 9.90 14.11
C TYR A 185 8.67 8.51 14.29
N ASN A 186 8.81 7.69 13.25
CA ASN A 186 8.49 6.28 13.24
C ASN A 186 9.31 5.62 12.13
N PRO A 187 10.48 5.04 12.42
CA PRO A 187 11.40 4.51 11.40
C PRO A 187 10.76 3.54 10.41
N ALA A 188 9.73 2.79 10.84
CA ALA A 188 9.05 1.82 9.98
C ALA A 188 8.09 2.46 8.96
N LEU A 189 7.45 3.59 9.31
CA LEU A 189 6.39 4.21 8.51
C LEU A 189 6.78 5.55 7.90
N GLN A 190 7.69 6.27 8.55
CA GLN A 190 8.06 7.63 8.17
C GLN A 190 8.64 7.72 6.75
N PRO A 191 9.60 6.88 6.30
CA PRO A 191 10.10 6.93 4.92
C PRO A 191 8.97 6.75 3.89
N ARG A 192 8.06 5.82 4.17
CA ARG A 192 6.92 5.51 3.29
C ARG A 192 5.95 6.68 3.22
N ALA A 193 5.62 7.26 4.36
CA ALA A 193 4.73 8.41 4.44
C ALA A 193 5.31 9.65 3.75
N ILE A 194 6.63 9.85 3.78
CA ILE A 194 7.31 10.94 3.06
C ILE A 194 7.15 10.77 1.54
N ILE A 195 7.33 9.56 1.01
CA ILE A 195 7.13 9.29 -0.42
C ILE A 195 5.68 9.55 -0.81
N VAL A 196 4.74 8.98 -0.05
CA VAL A 196 3.30 9.16 -0.31
C VAL A 196 2.94 10.64 -0.29
N PHE A 197 3.36 11.37 0.75
CA PHE A 197 3.16 12.82 0.87
C PHE A 197 3.72 13.57 -0.34
N GLY A 198 4.93 13.24 -0.79
CA GLY A 198 5.52 13.85 -1.98
C GLY A 198 4.72 13.59 -3.26
N CYS A 199 4.26 12.35 -3.48
CA CYS A 199 3.48 11.98 -4.67
C CYS A 199 2.11 12.67 -4.73
N ILE A 200 1.38 12.72 -3.60
CA ILE A 200 -0.03 13.14 -3.60
C ILE A 200 -0.22 14.65 -3.39
N SER A 201 0.80 15.36 -2.91
CA SER A 201 0.72 16.79 -2.66
C SER A 201 0.55 17.60 -3.95
N LYS A 202 -0.36 18.58 -3.92
CA LYS A 202 -0.59 19.52 -5.03
C LYS A 202 -0.06 20.93 -4.76
N THR A 203 0.20 21.21 -3.48
CA THR A 203 0.80 22.44 -2.98
C THR A 203 1.71 22.07 -1.81
N THR A 204 2.74 22.87 -1.57
CA THR A 204 3.64 22.69 -0.43
C THR A 204 3.94 24.05 0.20
N ILE A 205 4.30 24.08 1.48
CA ILE A 205 4.78 25.30 2.15
C ILE A 205 6.25 25.13 2.56
N ASP A 206 6.99 26.24 2.61
CA ASP A 206 8.43 26.22 2.92
C ASP A 206 8.75 25.51 4.23
N GLN A 207 7.85 25.59 5.22
CA GLN A 207 8.02 24.94 6.52
C GLN A 207 8.12 23.42 6.39
N GLU A 208 7.35 22.80 5.50
CA GLU A 208 7.36 21.35 5.25
C GLU A 208 8.68 20.92 4.63
N VAL A 209 9.13 21.64 3.60
CA VAL A 209 10.41 21.38 2.92
C VAL A 209 11.59 21.60 3.88
N LYS A 210 11.59 22.71 4.64
CA LYS A 210 12.58 22.97 5.69
C LYS A 210 12.61 21.85 6.74
N GLN A 211 11.46 21.30 7.10
CA GLN A 211 11.40 20.19 8.04
C GLN A 211 11.95 18.89 7.46
N LEU A 212 11.64 18.54 6.20
CA LEU A 212 12.24 17.39 5.51
C LEU A 212 13.76 17.52 5.41
N LEU A 213 14.28 18.70 5.05
CA LEU A 213 15.72 18.96 5.00
C LEU A 213 16.40 18.80 6.37
N ARG A 214 15.76 19.26 7.45
CA ARG A 214 16.28 19.04 8.82
C ARG A 214 16.32 17.56 9.19
N ILE A 215 15.30 16.79 8.79
CA ILE A 215 15.30 15.33 9.00
C ILE A 215 16.42 14.68 8.19
N LEU A 216 16.63 15.12 6.93
CA LEU A 216 17.71 14.63 6.07
C LEU A 216 19.09 14.89 6.67
N VAL A 217 19.35 16.11 7.17
CA VAL A 217 20.62 16.44 7.82
C VAL A 217 20.89 15.48 8.99
N LYS A 218 19.90 15.27 9.87
CA LYS A 218 20.05 14.32 10.99
C LYS A 218 20.25 12.88 10.53
N ALA A 219 19.54 12.45 9.48
CA ALA A 219 19.69 11.11 8.92
C ALA A 219 21.11 10.92 8.35
N LEU A 220 21.64 11.91 7.64
CA LEU A 220 23.01 11.94 7.12
C LEU A 220 24.06 12.02 8.23
N GLU A 221 23.84 12.73 9.33
CA GLU A 221 24.77 12.73 10.46
C GLU A 221 24.94 11.33 11.07
N SER A 222 23.86 10.55 11.12
CA SER A 222 23.89 9.19 11.66
C SER A 222 24.34 8.13 10.64
N PHE A 223 24.03 8.31 9.36
CA PHE A 223 24.13 7.30 8.28
C PHE A 223 23.49 5.94 8.61
N GLN A 224 22.59 5.87 9.60
CA GLN A 224 21.98 4.62 10.06
C GLN A 224 20.76 4.20 9.23
N ASP A 225 20.07 5.15 8.61
CA ASP A 225 18.81 4.91 7.89
C ASP A 225 18.88 5.40 6.45
N LEU A 226 19.47 4.57 5.58
CA LEU A 226 19.57 4.85 4.15
C LEU A 226 18.19 4.89 3.47
N GLN A 227 17.19 4.17 3.98
CA GLN A 227 15.83 4.20 3.43
C GLN A 227 15.16 5.54 3.70
N LEU A 228 15.35 6.11 4.89
CA LEU A 228 14.86 7.45 5.20
C LEU A 228 15.52 8.51 4.31
N ILE A 229 16.82 8.42 4.08
CA ILE A 229 17.55 9.33 3.18
C ILE A 229 16.97 9.25 1.76
N GLU A 230 16.85 8.04 1.20
CA GLU A 230 16.29 7.81 -0.13
C GLU A 230 14.85 8.34 -0.25
N ALA A 231 14.00 8.03 0.72
CA ALA A 231 12.63 8.50 0.77
C ALA A 231 12.51 10.04 0.80
N ILE A 232 13.37 10.71 1.58
CA ILE A 232 13.37 12.18 1.63
C ILE A 232 13.80 12.76 0.29
N ILE A 233 14.82 12.19 -0.36
CA ILE A 233 15.24 12.64 -1.70
C ILE A 233 14.08 12.49 -2.70
N MET A 234 13.46 11.30 -2.76
CA MET A 234 12.31 11.05 -3.64
C MET A 234 11.15 12.01 -3.36
N GLY A 235 10.77 12.18 -2.09
CA GLY A 235 9.69 13.09 -1.68
C GLY A 235 9.99 14.55 -2.04
N LEU A 236 11.23 15.01 -1.79
CA LEU A 236 11.65 16.37 -2.14
C LEU A 236 11.67 16.60 -3.65
N THR A 237 12.05 15.63 -4.48
CA THR A 237 11.99 15.75 -5.94
C THR A 237 10.56 16.03 -6.43
N ARG A 238 9.53 15.49 -5.76
CA ARG A 238 8.13 15.75 -6.09
C ARG A 238 7.62 17.08 -5.53
N LEU A 239 8.08 17.48 -4.34
CA LEU A 239 7.63 18.70 -3.67
C LEU A 239 8.33 19.97 -4.17
N GLN A 240 9.58 19.90 -4.61
CA GLN A 240 10.37 21.05 -5.04
C GLN A 240 9.71 21.86 -6.18
N PRO A 241 9.11 21.24 -7.22
CA PRO A 241 8.38 21.98 -8.26
C PRO A 241 7.14 22.73 -7.76
N LEU A 242 6.63 22.41 -6.57
CA LEU A 242 5.44 23.03 -5.99
C LEU A 242 5.77 24.28 -5.15
N LEU A 243 7.05 24.56 -4.91
CA LEU A 243 7.47 25.77 -4.20
C LEU A 243 7.25 27.00 -5.07
N ALA A 244 6.82 28.10 -4.45
CA ALA A 244 6.75 29.37 -5.16
C ALA A 244 8.17 29.81 -5.56
N PRO A 245 8.35 30.38 -6.76
CA PRO A 245 9.67 30.81 -7.24
C PRO A 245 10.31 31.93 -6.40
N GLU A 246 9.57 32.55 -5.47
CA GLU A 246 10.05 33.61 -4.57
C GLU A 246 10.11 33.19 -3.08
N SER A 247 10.00 31.89 -2.78
CA SER A 247 10.08 31.31 -1.42
C SER A 247 11.52 31.03 -0.95
#